data_AF-A0A920AWI9-F1
#
_entry.id   AF-A0A920AWI9-F1
#
_cell.length_a   1.000
_cell.length_b   1.000
_cell.length_c   1.000
_cell.angle_alpha   90.00
_cell.angle_beta   90.00
_cell.angle_gamma   90.00
#
_symmetry.space_group_name_H-M   'P 1'
#
loop_
_entity.id
_entity.type
_entity.pdbx_description
1 polymer ?
#
loop_
_entity_poly.entity_id
_entity_poly.type
_entity_poly.pdbx_seq_one_letter_code
_entity_poly.pdbx_strand_id
1 'polypeptide(L)' 'METYKCNKCGMAVNANCASCDEPLRNDYLTLDDGSKVQISICPSCEGKIKSPQCCGEDMLCEF' A
#
# COMPACT_ATOMS: atom_id res chain seq x y z
N MET A 1 -6.13 1.34 12.05
CA MET A 1 -5.29 0.26 11.51
C MET A 1 -4.50 0.90 10.40
N GLU A 2 -3.21 1.15 10.62
CA GLU A 2 -2.36 1.87 9.66
C GLU A 2 -2.13 1.01 8.42
N THR A 3 -2.46 1.54 7.23
CA THR A 3 -2.21 0.87 5.95
C THR A 3 -0.75 0.98 5.54
N TYR A 4 -0.04 2.01 5.97
CA TYR A 4 1.39 2.16 5.74
C TYR A 4 2.05 2.85 6.92
N LYS A 5 3.31 2.51 7.17
CA LYS A 5 4.14 3.19 8.17
C LYS A 5 5.56 3.43 7.67
N CYS A 6 6.07 4.60 7.96
CA CYS A 6 7.46 4.97 7.72
C CYS A 6 8.29 4.67 8.97
N ASN A 7 9.23 3.73 8.86
CA ASN A 7 10.11 3.34 9.96
C ASN A 7 11.11 4.44 10.37
N LYS A 8 11.37 5.44 9.50
CA LYS A 8 12.32 6.53 9.77
C LYS A 8 11.74 7.64 10.63
N CYS A 9 10.55 8.12 10.29
CA CYS A 9 9.93 9.28 10.96
C CYS A 9 8.65 8.94 11.73
N GLY A 10 8.19 7.68 11.69
CA GLY A 10 6.97 7.24 12.37
C GLY A 10 5.67 7.72 11.71
N MET A 11 5.73 8.33 10.51
CA MET A 11 4.53 8.71 9.76
C MET A 11 3.72 7.46 9.40
N ALA A 12 2.44 7.44 9.78
CA ALA A 12 1.50 6.39 9.45
C ALA A 12 0.37 6.93 8.57
N VAL A 13 -0.08 6.13 7.61
CA VAL A 13 -1.15 6.49 6.66
C VAL A 13 -2.23 5.42 6.69
N ASN A 14 -3.48 5.86 6.78
CA ASN A 14 -4.66 5.03 6.53
C ASN A 14 -5.15 5.32 5.12
N ALA A 15 -5.30 4.29 4.28
CA ALA A 15 -5.69 4.46 2.89
C ALA A 15 -7.01 3.74 2.57
N ASN A 16 -7.93 4.49 1.97
CA ASN A 16 -9.24 4.02 1.50
C ASN A 16 -9.38 4.38 0.01
N CYS A 17 -10.13 3.57 -0.73
CA CYS A 17 -10.51 3.91 -2.10
C CYS A 17 -11.53 5.05 -2.06
N ALA A 18 -11.21 6.21 -2.63
CA ALA A 18 -12.11 7.37 -2.62
C ALA A 18 -13.41 7.17 -3.45
N SER A 19 -13.43 6.19 -4.35
CA SER A 19 -14.60 5.93 -5.21
C SER A 19 -15.65 5.04 -4.54
N CYS A 20 -15.24 4.13 -3.65
CA CYS A 20 -16.14 3.18 -3.00
C CYS A 20 -16.04 3.19 -1.46
N ASP A 21 -15.23 4.09 -0.90
CA ASP A 21 -14.94 4.28 0.53
C ASP A 21 -14.37 3.06 1.27
N GLU A 22 -14.07 1.96 0.58
CA GLU A 22 -13.54 0.75 1.19
C GLU A 22 -12.05 0.85 1.56
N PRO A 23 -11.62 0.20 2.67
CA PRO A 23 -10.22 0.14 3.04
C PRO A 23 -9.43 -0.69 2.01
N LEU A 24 -8.27 -0.17 1.62
CA LEU A 24 -7.37 -0.91 0.74
C LEU A 24 -6.71 -2.05 1.51
N ARG A 25 -6.52 -3.19 0.84
CA ARG A 25 -5.87 -4.39 1.41
C ARG A 25 -4.46 -4.51 0.87
N ASN A 26 -3.49 -4.87 1.70
CA ASN A 26 -2.14 -5.16 1.20
C ASN A 26 -2.17 -6.39 0.27
N ASP A 27 -1.34 -6.36 -0.76
CA ASP A 27 -1.11 -7.46 -1.66
C ASP A 27 0.30 -7.34 -2.26
N TYR A 28 0.73 -8.32 -3.05
CA TYR A 28 1.99 -8.30 -3.77
C TYR A 28 1.78 -8.52 -5.25
N LEU A 29 2.26 -7.60 -6.06
CA LEU A 29 2.34 -7.78 -7.51
C LEU A 29 3.64 -8.51 -7.83
N THR A 30 3.55 -9.69 -8.44
CA THR A 30 4.71 -10.39 -9.00
C THR A 30 4.96 -9.84 -10.40
N LEU A 31 6.18 -9.36 -10.64
CA LEU A 31 6.63 -8.87 -11.93
C LEU A 31 7.18 -10.01 -12.79
N ASP A 32 7.37 -9.77 -14.08
CA ASP A 32 7.84 -10.79 -15.04
C ASP A 32 9.26 -11.28 -14.73
N ASP A 33 10.09 -10.47 -14.06
CA ASP A 33 11.42 -10.85 -13.58
C ASP A 33 11.38 -11.69 -12.29
N GLY A 34 10.20 -11.96 -11.75
CA GLY A 34 9.99 -12.73 -10.52
C GLY A 34 10.12 -11.91 -9.24
N SER A 35 10.50 -10.64 -9.32
CA SER A 35 10.46 -9.74 -8.16
C SER A 35 9.03 -9.45 -7.73
N LYS A 36 8.86 -9.11 -6.44
CA LYS A 36 7.56 -8.78 -5.84
C LYS A 36 7.55 -7.33 -5.40
N VAL A 37 6.54 -6.60 -5.83
CA VAL A 37 6.29 -5.23 -5.39
C VAL A 37 5.08 -5.24 -4.46
N GLN A 38 5.25 -4.66 -3.29
CA GLN A 38 4.14 -4.48 -2.36
C GLN A 38 3.15 -3.45 -2.93
N ILE A 39 1.88 -3.80 -2.96
CA ILE A 39 0.78 -2.96 -3.44
C ILE A 39 -0.35 -2.96 -2.43
N SER A 40 -1.31 -2.06 -2.61
CA SER A 40 -2.61 -2.19 -1.97
C SER A 40 -3.71 -2.22 -3.01
N ILE A 41 -4.63 -3.16 -2.82
CA ILE A 41 -5.72 -3.46 -3.72
C ILE A 41 -7.06 -3.05 -3.13
N CYS A 42 -7.87 -2.40 -3.95
CA CYS A 42 -9.28 -2.12 -3.69
C CYS A 42 -10.10 -3.39 -3.94
N PRO A 43 -10.80 -3.94 -2.94
CA PRO A 43 -11.52 -5.21 -3.10
C PRO A 43 -12.75 -5.10 -4.02
N SER A 44 -13.46 -3.97 -4.08
CA SER A 44 -14.60 -3.79 -5.00
C SER A 44 -14.21 -3.39 -6.41
N CYS A 45 -13.17 -2.56 -6.56
CA CYS A 45 -12.85 -1.92 -7.83
C CYS A 45 -11.60 -2.47 -8.51
N GLU A 46 -10.91 -3.42 -7.86
CA GLU A 46 -9.68 -4.09 -8.31
C GLU A 46 -8.52 -3.13 -8.64
N GLY A 47 -8.67 -1.85 -8.27
CA GLY A 47 -7.63 -0.84 -8.39
C GLY A 47 -6.43 -1.17 -7.51
N LYS A 48 -5.23 -1.00 -8.06
CA LYS A 48 -3.96 -1.32 -7.39
C LYS A 48 -3.13 -0.05 -7.27
N ILE A 49 -2.63 0.23 -6.07
CA ILE A 49 -1.69 1.32 -5.82
C ILE A 49 -0.38 0.74 -5.30
N LYS A 50 0.76 1.28 -5.77
CA LYS A 50 2.05 1.02 -5.12
C LYS A 50 2.09 1.78 -3.79
N SER A 51 2.81 1.26 -2.80
CA SER A 51 2.99 1.96 -1.54
C SER A 51 3.55 3.39 -1.74
N PRO A 52 3.07 4.36 -0.94
CA PRO A 52 3.59 5.73 -0.99
C PRO A 52 5.03 5.79 -0.48
N GLN A 53 5.78 6.81 -0.91
CA GLN A 53 7.15 7.02 -0.47
C GLN A 53 7.22 8.08 0.64
N CYS A 54 8.01 7.82 1.69
CA CYS A 54 8.32 8.75 2.76
C CYS A 54 9.78 8.63 3.17
N CYS A 55 10.46 9.76 3.43
CA CYS A 55 11.89 9.81 3.73
C CYS A 55 12.80 9.15 2.66
N GLY A 56 12.35 9.18 1.40
CA GLY A 56 13.07 8.60 0.25
C GLY A 56 12.95 7.08 0.11
N GLU A 57 12.07 6.43 0.87
CA GLU A 57 11.85 5.00 0.81
C GLU A 57 10.35 4.68 0.67
N ASP A 58 10.04 3.58 -0.01
CA ASP A 58 8.67 3.05 -0.04
C ASP A 58 8.23 2.69 1.38
N MET A 59 7.09 3.22 1.80
CA MET A 59 6.49 2.84 3.07
C MET A 59 6.04 1.37 2.99
N LEU A 60 6.10 0.69 4.13
CA LEU A 60 5.66 -0.69 4.24
C LEU A 60 4.28 -0.73 4.89
N CYS A 61 3.37 -1.55 4.37
CA CYS A 61 2.16 -1.92 5.12
C CYS A 61 2.60 -2.81 6.28
N GLU A 62 2.41 -2.34 7.51
CA GLU A 62 2.45 -3.19 8.69
C GLU A 62 1.07 -3.84 8.82
N PHE A 63 1.04 -5.17 8.86
CA PHE A 63 -0.17 -5.93 9.16
C PHE A 63 -0.20 -6.38 10.61
#